data_AF-A0A1M5D3P4-F1
#
_entry.id   AF-A0A1M5D3P4-F1
#
_cell.length_a   1.000
_cell.length_b   1.000
_cell.length_c   1.000
_cell.angle_alpha   90.00
_cell.angle_beta   90.00
_cell.angle_gamma   90.00
#
_symmetry.space_group_name_H-M   'P 1'
#
loop_
_entity.id
_entity.type
_entity.pdbx_description
1 polymer ?
#
loop_
_entity_poly.entity_id
_entity_poly.type
_entity_poly.pdbx_seq_one_letter_code
_entity_poly.pdbx_strand_id
1 'polypeptide(L)' 'MIGGIGMPELLVILVIVLIIFGAGKLPEIGAGLGKGIRNFKKATQEAELPEQKAEPVEKIESAQASAESEKKAS' A
#
# COMPACT_ATOMS: atom_id res chain seq x y z
N MET A 1 -11.96 38.00 -1.05
CA MET A 1 -11.68 37.72 -2.47
C MET A 1 -10.23 37.26 -2.59
N ILE A 2 -10.00 35.98 -2.32
CA ILE A 2 -8.82 35.14 -2.65
C ILE A 2 -9.20 33.78 -2.05
N GLY A 3 -10.09 33.08 -2.75
CA GLY A 3 -10.31 31.66 -2.50
C GLY A 3 -9.27 30.95 -3.33
N GLY A 4 -8.29 30.31 -2.68
CA GLY A 4 -7.35 29.44 -3.38
C GLY A 4 -8.13 28.39 -4.19
N ILE A 5 -7.51 27.87 -5.25
CA ILE A 5 -8.06 26.80 -6.08
C ILE A 5 -8.69 25.75 -5.16
N GLY A 6 -10.02 25.71 -5.17
CA GLY A 6 -10.78 24.82 -4.32
C GLY A 6 -10.72 23.41 -4.88
N MET A 7 -11.20 22.46 -4.09
CA MET A 7 -11.44 21.10 -4.56
C MET A 7 -12.29 21.06 -5.86
N PRO A 8 -13.32 21.91 -6.04
CA PRO A 8 -14.10 21.95 -7.28
C PRO A 8 -13.27 22.32 -8.52
N GLU A 9 -12.46 23.37 -8.45
CA GLU A 9 -11.63 23.81 -9.57
C GLU A 9 -10.58 22.76 -9.95
N LEU A 10 -9.97 22.10 -8.96
CA LEU A 10 -9.02 21.01 -9.20
C LEU A 10 -9.70 19.83 -9.91
N LEU A 11 -10.95 19.51 -9.55
CA LEU A 11 -11.74 18.45 -10.17
C LEU A 11 -12.08 18.78 -11.63
N VAL A 12 -12.42 20.03 -11.94
CA VAL A 12 -12.64 20.48 -13.33
C VAL A 12 -11.37 20.32 -14.17
N ILE A 13 -10.22 20.76 -13.65
CA ILE A 13 -8.93 20.60 -14.33
C ILE A 13 -8.62 19.11 -14.54
N LEU A 14 -8.85 18.28 -13.53
CA LEU A 14 -8.66 16.83 -13.62
C LEU A 14 -9.49 16.23 -14.75
N VAL A 15 -10.77 16.61 -14.87
CA VAL A 15 -11.65 16.13 -15.95
C VAL A 15 -11.11 16.53 -17.32
N ILE A 16 -10.64 17.77 -17.49
CA ILE A 16 -10.05 18.24 -18.77
C ILE A 16 -8.81 17.40 -19.12
N VAL A 17 -7.92 17.17 -18.14
CA VAL A 17 -6.74 16.31 -18.31
C VAL A 17 -7.16 14.88 -18.69
N LEU A 18 -8.18 14.33 -18.04
CA LEU A 18 -8.71 13.00 -18.35
C LEU A 18 -9.31 12.90 -19.76
N ILE A 19 -9.86 13.99 -20.31
CA ILE A 19 -10.36 14.00 -21.70
C ILE A 19 -9.18 13.97 -22.68
N ILE A 20 -8.12 14.73 -22.41
CA ILE A 20 -6.95 14.82 -23.30
C ILE A 20 -6.14 13.52 -23.26
N PHE A 21 -5.84 13.00 -22.07
CA PHE A 21 -5.01 11.82 -21.89
C PHE A 21 -5.81 10.51 -21.86
N GLY A 22 -7.10 10.57 -21.58
CA GLY A 22 -7.96 9.40 -21.37
C GLY A 22 -7.93 8.87 -19.93
N ALA A 23 -9.07 8.33 -19.46
CA ALA A 23 -9.22 7.74 -18.14
C ALA A 23 -8.27 6.57 -17.84
N GLY A 24 -7.80 5.87 -18.88
CA GLY A 24 -6.88 4.73 -18.74
C GLY A 24 -5.40 5.13 -18.53
N LYS A 25 -4.99 6.33 -18.95
CA LYS A 25 -3.58 6.74 -18.87
C LYS A 25 -3.12 7.13 -17.48
N LEU A 26 -4.01 7.74 -16.69
CA LEU A 26 -3.72 8.09 -15.30
C LEU A 26 -3.35 6.87 -14.42
N PRO A 27 -4.13 5.77 -14.38
CA PRO A 27 -3.77 4.59 -13.61
C PRO A 27 -2.56 3.85 -14.17
N GLU A 28 -2.34 3.86 -15.50
CA GLU A 28 -1.16 3.26 -16.13
C GLU A 28 0.13 3.95 -15.66
N ILE A 29 0.16 5.28 -15.69
CA ILE A 29 1.29 6.10 -15.22
C ILE A 29 1.44 5.96 -13.70
N GLY A 30 0.34 6.03 -12.95
CA GLY A 30 0.32 5.88 -11.50
C GLY A 30 0.84 4.52 -11.03
N ALA A 31 0.53 3.43 -11.74
CA ALA A 31 1.05 2.10 -11.43
C ALA A 31 2.57 2.02 -11.66
N GLY A 32 3.10 2.64 -12.71
CA GLY A 32 4.55 2.73 -12.96
C GLY A 32 5.27 3.54 -11.88
N LEU A 33 4.77 4.75 -11.59
CA LEU A 33 5.32 5.63 -10.55
C LEU A 33 5.24 4.97 -9.16
N GLY A 34 4.12 4.33 -8.83
CA GLY A 34 3.91 3.67 -7.54
C GLY A 34 4.88 2.50 -7.32
N LYS A 35 5.16 1.71 -8.36
CA LYS A 35 6.21 0.67 -8.31
C LYS A 35 7.59 1.29 -8.11
N GLY A 36 7.91 2.37 -8.83
CA GLY A 36 9.17 3.10 -8.67
C GLY A 36 9.38 3.63 -7.25
N ILE A 37 8.38 4.32 -6.70
CA ILE A 37 8.41 4.86 -5.34
C ILE A 37 8.53 3.74 -4.30
N ARG A 38 7.78 2.64 -4.48
CA ARG A 38 7.84 1.48 -3.57
C ARG A 38 9.22 0.82 -3.58
N ASN A 39 9.82 0.64 -4.75
CA ASN A 39 11.16 0.07 -4.89
C ASN A 39 12.22 1.02 -4.31
N PHE A 40 12.09 2.33 -4.56
CA PHE A 40 12.97 3.34 -3.99
C PHE A 40 12.89 3.35 -2.45
N LYS A 41 11.69 3.30 -1.88
CA LYS A 41 11.49 3.20 -0.42
C LYS A 41 12.08 1.90 0.15
N LYS A 42 11.97 0.77 -0.55
CA LYS A 42 12.59 -0.48 -0.11
C LYS A 42 14.11 -0.38 -0.10
N ALA A 43 14.71 0.10 -1.20
CA ALA A 43 16.15 0.24 -1.33
C ALA A 43 16.73 1.23 -0.30
N THR A 44 16.03 2.34 -0.02
CA THR A 44 16.49 3.29 1.02
C THR A 44 16.42 2.68 2.42
N GLN A 45 15.35 1.93 2.73
CA GLN A 45 15.22 1.27 4.04
C GLN A 45 16.23 0.12 4.23
N GLU A 46 16.56 -0.62 3.17
CA GLU A 46 17.61 -1.66 3.20
C GLU A 46 19.02 -1.05 3.29
N ALA A 47 19.23 0.15 2.75
CA ALA A 47 20.49 0.88 2.86
C ALA A 47 20.68 1.53 4.25
N GLU A 48 19.61 1.87 4.95
CA GLU A 48 19.65 2.50 6.28
C GLU A 48 19.76 1.50 7.44
N LEU A 49 19.58 0.20 7.22
CA LEU A 49 19.54 -0.82 8.29
C LEU A 49 20.28 -2.12 7.88
N PRO A 50 21.48 -2.41 8.42
CA PRO A 50 21.82 -3.80 8.69
C PRO A 50 20.96 -4.24 9.89
N GLU A 51 20.28 -5.38 9.77
CA GLU A 51 19.41 -5.98 10.81
C GLU A 51 18.00 -5.38 10.99
N GLN A 52 17.02 -5.94 10.28
CA GLN A 52 15.97 -6.78 10.88
C GLN A 52 14.91 -7.12 9.81
N LYS A 53 15.05 -8.31 9.24
CA LYS A 53 14.05 -8.92 8.38
C LYS A 53 12.92 -9.45 9.28
N ALA A 54 11.85 -8.68 9.42
CA ALA A 54 10.61 -9.20 9.99
C ALA A 54 9.95 -10.16 8.98
N GLU A 55 10.08 -11.46 9.22
CA GLU A 55 9.30 -12.49 8.54
C GLU A 55 7.89 -12.57 9.16
N PRO A 56 6.82 -12.85 8.37
CA PRO A 56 5.45 -12.81 8.88
C PRO A 56 5.20 -13.94 9.88
N VAL A 57 4.89 -13.56 11.12
CA VAL A 57 4.37 -14.44 12.17
C VAL A 57 2.89 -14.69 11.88
N GLU A 58 2.55 -15.62 10.99
CA GLU A 58 1.16 -16.05 10.82
C GLU A 58 1.07 -17.52 10.35
N LYS A 59 1.77 -18.41 11.05
CA LYS A 59 1.56 -19.87 10.92
C LYS A 59 1.63 -20.61 12.25
N ILE A 60 1.27 -19.93 13.35
CA ILE A 60 1.28 -20.54 14.69
C ILE A 60 -0.14 -20.81 15.22
N GLU A 61 -1.18 -20.25 14.60
CA GLU A 61 -2.55 -20.32 15.15
C GLU A 61 -3.26 -21.68 14.95
N SER A 62 -2.76 -22.58 14.09
CA SER A 62 -3.42 -23.86 13.81
C SER A 62 -2.93 -25.05 14.67
N ALA A 63 -1.97 -24.88 15.57
CA ALA A 63 -1.38 -25.99 16.35
C ALA A 63 -1.84 -26.04 17.83
N GLN A 64 -2.46 -24.98 18.36
CA GLN A 64 -2.81 -24.90 19.79
C GLN A 64 -4.26 -25.29 20.11
N ALA A 65 -5.15 -25.40 19.11
CA ALA A 65 -6.54 -25.82 19.34
C ALA A 65 -6.72 -27.33 19.59
N SER A 66 -5.68 -28.15 19.36
CA SER A 66 -5.79 -29.63 19.47
C SER A 66 -5.27 -30.21 20.79
N ALA A 67 -4.52 -29.45 21.59
CA ALA A 67 -3.90 -29.96 22.83
C ALA A 67 -4.76 -29.77 24.09
N GLU A 68 -5.85 -28.99 24.04
CA GLU A 68 -6.70 -28.71 25.21
C GLU A 68 -7.77 -29.79 25.46
N SER A 69 -8.02 -30.69 24.49
CA SER A 69 -9.06 -31.73 24.62
C SER A 69 -8.65 -32.97 25.43
N GLU A 70 -7.38 -33.14 25.80
CA GLU A 70 -6.91 -34.40 26.42
C GLU A 70 -6.73 -34.35 27.95
N LYS A 71 -6.77 -33.17 28.58
CA LYS A 71 -6.54 -33.03 30.04
C LYS A 71 -7.80 -32.99 30.91
N LYS A 72 -9.00 -33.03 30.33
CA LYS A 72 -10.26 -32.90 31.08
C LYS A 72 -10.99 -34.23 31.34
N ALA A 73 -10.38 -35.37 31.00
CA ALA A 73 -10.98 -36.69 31.14
C ALA A 73 -10.21 -37.63 32.10
N SER A 74 -9.32 -37.10 32.95
CA SER A 74 -8.68 -37.89 34.01
C SER A 74 -8.81 -37.24 35.38
#